data_AF-A0A127ZIZ1-F1
#
_entry.id   AF-A0A127ZIZ1-F1
#
_cell.length_a   1.000
_cell.length_b   1.000
_cell.length_c   1.000
_cell.angle_alpha   90.00
_cell.angle_beta   90.00
_cell.angle_gamma   90.00
#
_symmetry.space_group_name_H-M   'P 1'
#
loop_
_entity.id
_entity.type
_entity.pdbx_description
1 polymer ?
#
loop_
_entity_poly.entity_id
_entity_poly.type
_entity_poly.pdbx_seq_one_letter_code
_entity_poly.pdbx_strand_id
1 'polypeptide(L)'
;MTAIQCQLTTLAFAFALLFALFLVEPVQADVDEDMILRARLELGQAHFDGGKKYSKLGHTNPNGIPYFHEHALAHAGTKGAVYVGSDSSQSSKTVRGLERLRLPSFGKRVHYLYSIIDADSVVGTVAGLIEENSNTRMIGVVHWKHTNGVEDLQVLMLDRIKDVNFDWGKLLRPFDDVLSVGK
;
A
#
# COMPACT_ATOMS: atom_id res chain seq x y z
N MET A 1 -53.74 26.40 -2.10
CA MET A 1 -52.64 25.46 -2.36
C MET A 1 -51.95 25.20 -1.04
N THR A 2 -52.00 23.94 -0.60
CA THR A 2 -52.05 23.49 0.80
C THR A 2 -50.65 23.19 1.33
N ALA A 3 -50.44 23.35 2.64
CA ALA A 3 -49.18 23.08 3.36
C ALA A 3 -48.51 21.72 3.02
N ILE A 4 -49.31 20.76 2.56
CA ILE A 4 -48.90 19.44 2.07
C ILE A 4 -47.97 19.54 0.84
N GLN A 5 -48.22 20.48 -0.08
CA GLN A 5 -47.36 20.70 -1.25
C GLN A 5 -45.98 21.22 -0.85
N CYS A 6 -45.90 22.04 0.21
CA CYS A 6 -44.65 22.59 0.74
C CYS A 6 -43.82 21.51 1.46
N GLN A 7 -44.48 20.58 2.16
CA GLN A 7 -43.81 19.45 2.83
C GLN A 7 -43.24 18.43 1.83
N LEU A 8 -43.97 18.13 0.77
CA LEU A 8 -43.51 17.24 -0.30
C LEU A 8 -42.31 17.81 -1.07
N THR A 9 -42.30 19.12 -1.35
CA THR A 9 -41.15 19.76 -2.01
C THR A 9 -39.92 19.80 -1.12
N THR A 10 -40.08 20.00 0.19
CA THR A 10 -38.97 20.01 1.15
C THR A 10 -38.36 18.62 1.30
N LEU A 11 -39.20 17.58 1.34
CA LEU A 11 -38.75 16.18 1.39
C LEU A 11 -38.02 15.78 0.11
N ALA A 12 -38.53 16.19 -1.06
CA ALA A 12 -37.88 15.95 -2.34
C ALA A 12 -36.52 16.67 -2.44
N PHE A 13 -36.40 17.89 -1.91
CA PHE A 13 -35.13 18.62 -1.85
C PHE A 13 -34.13 17.95 -0.90
N ALA A 14 -34.59 17.46 0.26
CA ALA A 14 -33.74 16.72 1.20
C ALA A 14 -33.25 15.39 0.59
N PHE A 15 -34.11 14.68 -0.14
CA PHE A 15 -33.74 13.47 -0.88
C PHE A 15 -32.76 13.76 -2.01
N ALA A 16 -32.96 14.85 -2.75
CA ALA A 16 -32.05 15.29 -3.81
C ALA A 16 -30.68 15.72 -3.26
N LEU A 17 -30.64 16.37 -2.10
CA LEU A 17 -29.39 16.72 -1.40
C LEU A 17 -28.67 15.47 -0.88
N LEU A 18 -29.39 14.49 -0.33
CA LEU A 18 -28.81 13.19 0.04
C LEU A 18 -28.26 12.45 -1.18
N PHE A 19 -28.99 12.42 -2.29
CA PHE A 19 -28.51 11.82 -3.54
C PHE A 19 -27.30 12.57 -4.11
N ALA A 20 -27.29 13.91 -4.04
CA ALA A 20 -26.14 14.70 -4.43
C ALA A 20 -24.92 14.38 -3.55
N LEU A 21 -25.08 14.22 -2.23
CA LEU A 21 -24.01 13.79 -1.33
C LEU A 21 -23.50 12.37 -1.61
N PHE A 22 -24.36 11.46 -2.09
CA PHE A 22 -23.95 10.12 -2.55
C PHE A 22 -23.34 10.12 -3.98
N LEU A 23 -23.57 11.16 -4.77
CA LEU A 23 -23.05 11.33 -6.14
C LEU A 23 -21.78 12.21 -6.20
N VAL A 24 -21.45 12.92 -5.12
CA VAL A 24 -20.16 13.60 -4.93
C VAL A 24 -19.12 12.51 -4.75
N GLU A 25 -18.51 12.13 -5.88
CA GLU A 25 -17.37 11.24 -6.08
C GLU A 25 -17.38 9.94 -5.26
N PRO A 26 -17.31 8.75 -5.89
CA PRO A 26 -16.95 7.57 -5.11
C PRO A 26 -15.66 7.93 -4.38
N VAL A 27 -15.64 7.78 -3.04
CA VAL A 27 -14.41 7.81 -2.26
C VAL A 27 -13.56 6.72 -2.89
N GLN A 28 -12.71 7.10 -3.85
CA GLN A 28 -11.66 6.25 -4.36
C GLN A 28 -10.76 6.09 -3.15
N ALA A 29 -11.01 5.05 -2.37
CA ALA A 29 -10.05 4.57 -1.40
C ALA A 29 -8.72 4.48 -2.14
N ASP A 30 -7.72 5.19 -1.63
CA ASP A 30 -6.41 5.20 -2.25
C ASP A 30 -5.88 3.76 -2.21
N VAL A 31 -5.85 3.11 -3.37
CA VAL A 31 -5.48 1.69 -3.49
C VAL A 31 -4.10 1.45 -2.88
N ASP A 32 -3.23 2.46 -2.92
CA ASP A 32 -1.91 2.40 -2.28
C ASP A 32 -2.06 2.29 -0.75
N GLU A 33 -2.94 3.07 -0.12
CA GLU A 33 -3.21 3.01 1.32
C GLU A 33 -3.84 1.68 1.73
N ASP A 34 -4.76 1.14 0.93
CA ASP A 34 -5.37 -0.18 1.17
C ASP A 34 -4.35 -1.31 1.12
N MET A 35 -3.44 -1.28 0.14
CA MET A 35 -2.38 -2.29 0.00
C MET A 35 -1.36 -2.17 1.13
N ILE A 36 -1.02 -0.95 1.54
CA ILE A 36 -0.21 -0.69 2.74
C ILE A 36 -0.88 -1.25 4.00
N LEU A 37 -2.19 -1.02 4.16
CA LEU A 37 -2.94 -1.50 5.32
C LEU A 37 -2.96 -3.03 5.35
N ARG A 38 -3.19 -3.66 4.20
CA ARG A 38 -3.12 -5.11 4.04
C ARG A 38 -1.73 -5.65 4.41
N ALA A 39 -0.67 -5.03 3.92
CA ALA A 39 0.70 -5.41 4.27
C ALA A 39 0.94 -5.36 5.80
N ARG A 40 0.44 -4.31 6.46
CA ARG A 40 0.53 -4.17 7.93
C ARG A 40 -0.26 -5.25 8.67
N LEU A 41 -1.45 -5.62 8.17
CA LEU A 41 -2.25 -6.70 8.74
C LEU A 41 -1.55 -8.06 8.60
N GLU A 42 -1.03 -8.36 7.41
CA GLU A 42 -0.26 -9.60 7.15
C GLU A 42 1.00 -9.66 8.01
N LEU A 43 1.72 -8.54 8.16
CA LEU A 43 2.86 -8.43 9.07
C LEU A 43 2.46 -8.62 10.54
N GLY A 44 1.37 -8.01 10.97
CA GLY A 44 0.83 -8.15 12.32
C GLY A 44 0.47 -9.60 12.63
N GLN A 45 -0.18 -10.29 11.69
CA GLN A 45 -0.51 -11.70 11.79
C GLN A 45 0.75 -12.57 11.84
N ALA A 46 1.72 -12.33 10.97
CA ALA A 46 2.99 -13.09 10.97
C ALA A 46 3.74 -12.97 12.31
N HIS A 47 3.75 -11.78 12.91
CA HIS A 47 4.32 -11.59 14.25
C HIS A 47 3.54 -12.36 15.31
N PHE A 48 2.21 -12.28 15.28
CA PHE A 48 1.35 -13.01 16.20
C PHE A 48 1.57 -14.52 16.13
N ASP A 49 1.59 -15.08 14.92
CA ASP A 49 1.84 -16.50 14.66
C ASP A 49 3.25 -16.92 15.11
N GLY A 50 4.23 -16.01 14.99
CA GLY A 50 5.59 -16.19 15.51
C GLY A 50 5.74 -15.96 17.02
N GLY A 51 4.65 -15.70 17.76
CA GLY A 51 4.68 -15.43 19.19
C GLY A 51 5.37 -14.10 19.56
N LYS A 52 5.42 -13.15 18.63
CA LYS A 52 6.04 -11.84 18.79
C LYS A 52 4.99 -10.72 18.78
N LYS A 53 5.26 -9.64 19.52
CA LYS A 53 4.40 -8.46 19.52
C LYS A 53 4.78 -7.55 18.35
N TYR A 54 3.86 -7.35 17.41
CA TYR A 54 3.97 -6.30 16.40
C TYR A 54 3.79 -4.91 17.05
N SER A 55 4.71 -3.99 16.76
CA SER A 55 4.64 -2.61 17.26
C SER A 55 5.15 -1.64 16.21
N LYS A 56 4.24 -0.95 15.54
CA LYS A 56 4.57 0.16 14.65
C LYS A 56 4.94 1.39 15.48
N LEU A 57 6.09 1.98 15.19
CA LEU A 57 6.63 3.17 15.85
C LEU A 57 6.31 4.44 15.05
N GLY A 58 6.24 4.34 13.73
CA GLY A 58 5.97 5.48 12.87
C GLY A 58 6.00 5.10 11.39
N HIS A 59 5.88 6.11 10.54
CA HIS A 59 6.05 5.98 9.10
C HIS A 59 6.63 7.27 8.53
N THR A 60 7.29 7.17 7.39
CA THR A 60 7.84 8.32 6.66
C THR A 60 7.75 8.08 5.16
N ASN A 61 7.70 9.17 4.39
CA ASN A 61 7.88 9.12 2.95
C ASN A 61 9.39 9.27 2.66
N PRO A 62 10.08 8.20 2.21
CA PRO A 62 11.53 8.24 2.05
C PRO A 62 11.98 8.83 0.70
N ASN A 63 11.06 9.27 -0.16
CA ASN A 63 11.40 9.79 -1.50
C ASN A 63 12.21 11.09 -1.47
N GLY A 64 12.26 11.80 -0.33
CA GLY A 64 13.13 12.96 -0.12
C GLY A 64 14.54 12.61 0.38
N ILE A 65 14.83 11.34 0.68
CA ILE A 65 16.11 10.91 1.23
C ILE A 65 17.07 10.56 0.08
N PRO A 66 18.24 11.22 -0.03
CA PRO A 66 19.20 10.95 -1.10
C PRO A 66 19.60 9.46 -1.18
N TYR A 67 19.60 8.91 -2.39
CA TYR A 67 19.99 7.52 -2.69
C TYR A 67 19.19 6.43 -1.97
N PHE A 68 18.12 6.78 -1.24
CA PHE A 68 17.33 5.80 -0.49
C PHE A 68 16.76 4.72 -1.41
N HIS A 69 16.20 5.11 -2.56
CA HIS A 69 15.59 4.18 -3.49
C HIS A 69 16.58 3.12 -3.97
N GLU A 70 17.76 3.55 -4.44
CA GLU A 70 18.83 2.67 -4.93
C GLU A 70 19.31 1.70 -3.84
N HIS A 71 19.59 2.22 -2.64
CA HIS A 71 20.05 1.39 -1.53
C HIS A 71 18.97 0.43 -1.01
N ALA A 72 17.71 0.87 -0.97
CA ALA A 72 16.58 0.04 -0.58
C ALA A 72 16.34 -1.08 -1.59
N LEU A 73 16.47 -0.79 -2.89
CA LEU A 73 16.34 -1.77 -3.96
C LEU A 73 17.47 -2.80 -3.90
N ALA A 74 18.72 -2.35 -3.75
CA ALA A 74 19.86 -3.24 -3.59
C ALA A 74 19.70 -4.13 -2.35
N HIS A 75 19.23 -3.57 -1.24
CA HIS A 75 18.98 -4.34 -0.02
C HIS A 75 17.86 -5.37 -0.22
N ALA A 76 16.74 -4.98 -0.84
CA ALA A 76 15.64 -5.87 -1.17
C ALA A 76 16.09 -7.01 -2.10
N GLY A 77 16.94 -6.74 -3.10
CA GLY A 77 17.53 -7.75 -3.97
C GLY A 77 18.31 -8.83 -3.21
N THR A 78 19.00 -8.44 -2.12
CA THR A 78 19.77 -9.39 -1.28
C THR A 78 18.93 -10.12 -0.24
N LYS A 79 17.93 -9.46 0.35
CA LYS A 79 17.16 -9.99 1.49
C LYS A 79 15.84 -10.63 1.09
N GLY A 80 15.32 -10.27 -0.07
CA GLY A 80 14.01 -10.66 -0.54
C GLY A 80 12.90 -9.68 -0.16
N ALA A 81 11.68 -10.09 -0.49
CA ALA A 81 10.46 -9.34 -0.25
C ALA A 81 9.26 -10.27 -0.01
N VAL A 82 8.10 -9.67 0.23
CA VAL A 82 6.81 -10.35 0.34
C VAL A 82 5.82 -9.69 -0.61
N TYR A 83 5.19 -10.50 -1.45
CA TYR A 83 4.08 -10.06 -2.28
C TYR A 83 2.83 -9.79 -1.44
N VAL A 84 2.21 -8.63 -1.63
CA VAL A 84 0.99 -8.23 -0.91
C VAL A 84 -0.24 -8.47 -1.78
N GLY A 85 -0.21 -7.99 -3.02
CA GLY A 85 -1.38 -8.02 -3.89
C GLY A 85 -1.21 -7.19 -5.14
N SER A 86 -2.30 -7.07 -5.89
CA SER A 86 -2.37 -6.22 -7.06
C SER A 86 -3.66 -5.42 -7.07
N ASP A 87 -3.68 -4.28 -7.76
CA ASP A 87 -4.93 -3.62 -8.08
C ASP A 87 -5.78 -4.56 -8.97
N SER A 88 -7.07 -4.69 -8.66
CA SER A 88 -7.97 -5.41 -9.54
C SER A 88 -8.44 -4.42 -10.60
N SER A 89 -8.01 -4.62 -11.85
CA SER A 89 -8.48 -3.81 -12.98
C SER A 89 -9.98 -4.08 -13.24
N GLN A 90 -10.88 -3.48 -12.46
CA GLN A 90 -12.28 -3.31 -12.84
C GLN A 90 -12.56 -1.85 -13.14
N SER A 91 -11.92 -1.32 -14.18
CA SER A 91 -12.42 -0.12 -14.85
C SER A 91 -13.23 -0.52 -16.07
N SER A 92 -14.43 -1.07 -15.86
CA SER A 92 -15.44 -1.00 -16.92
C SER A 92 -16.01 0.41 -16.91
N LYS A 93 -15.35 1.36 -17.59
CA LYS A 93 -15.98 2.63 -17.93
C LYS A 93 -17.14 2.34 -18.87
N THR A 94 -18.35 2.34 -18.33
CA THR A 94 -19.58 2.24 -19.10
C THR A 94 -19.80 3.56 -19.83
N VAL A 95 -19.29 3.68 -21.05
CA VAL A 95 -19.76 4.71 -21.98
C VAL A 95 -21.13 4.25 -22.49
N ARG A 96 -22.18 4.97 -22.11
CA ARG A 96 -23.53 4.81 -22.68
C ARG A 96 -23.44 5.01 -24.20
N GLY A 97 -23.62 3.96 -25.00
CA GLY A 97 -23.88 4.11 -26.44
C GLY A 97 -23.37 3.02 -27.39
N LEU A 98 -22.36 2.21 -27.04
CA LEU A 98 -21.86 1.13 -27.91
C LEU A 98 -21.67 -0.18 -27.13
N GLU A 99 -22.64 -1.08 -27.27
CA GLU A 99 -22.79 -2.28 -26.43
C GLU A 99 -22.16 -3.57 -26.95
N ARG A 100 -21.46 -3.63 -28.10
CA ARG A 100 -21.19 -4.95 -28.71
C ARG A 100 -19.76 -5.43 -28.88
N LEU A 101 -18.72 -4.64 -28.62
CA LEU A 101 -17.34 -5.14 -28.63
C LEU A 101 -16.54 -4.48 -27.51
N ARG A 102 -16.73 -4.96 -26.29
CA ARG A 102 -15.84 -4.64 -25.16
C ARG A 102 -14.83 -5.78 -25.02
N LEU A 103 -13.70 -5.67 -25.70
CA LEU A 103 -12.50 -6.34 -25.23
C LEU A 103 -12.14 -5.70 -23.89
N PRO A 104 -11.97 -6.46 -22.79
CA PRO A 104 -11.38 -5.90 -21.59
C PRO A 104 -9.99 -5.40 -21.97
N SER A 105 -9.83 -4.08 -22.11
CA SER A 105 -8.52 -3.44 -22.07
C SER A 105 -8.04 -3.59 -20.63
N PHE A 106 -7.38 -4.70 -20.34
CA PHE A 106 -6.64 -4.86 -19.10
C PHE A 106 -5.58 -3.75 -19.09
N GLY A 107 -5.84 -2.68 -18.34
CA GLY A 107 -4.79 -1.71 -18.00
C GLY A 107 -3.64 -2.46 -17.33
N LYS A 108 -2.43 -1.89 -17.41
CA LYS A 108 -1.27 -2.46 -16.71
C LYS A 108 -1.63 -2.62 -15.23
N ARG A 109 -1.57 -3.84 -14.74
CA ARG A 109 -1.87 -4.18 -13.35
C ARG A 109 -0.75 -3.65 -12.46
N VAL A 110 -1.11 -2.96 -11.39
CA VAL A 110 -0.17 -2.48 -10.37
C VAL A 110 -0.03 -3.57 -9.33
N HIS A 111 1.19 -3.93 -9.00
CA HIS A 111 1.57 -4.96 -8.04
C HIS A 111 2.26 -4.32 -6.84
N TYR A 112 1.96 -4.85 -5.66
CA TYR A 112 2.39 -4.31 -4.38
C TYR A 112 3.16 -5.38 -3.60
N LEU A 113 4.25 -4.97 -2.99
CA LEU A 113 5.12 -5.82 -2.19
C LEU A 113 5.78 -5.00 -1.09
N TYR A 114 6.30 -5.67 -0.06
CA TYR A 114 7.15 -5.03 0.92
C TYR A 114 8.48 -5.77 1.11
N SER A 115 9.52 -5.02 1.45
CA SER A 115 10.82 -5.55 1.88
C SER A 115 11.19 -5.05 3.26
N ILE A 116 12.18 -5.70 3.87
CA ILE A 116 12.64 -5.40 5.22
C ILE A 116 14.02 -4.77 5.14
N ILE A 117 14.23 -3.72 5.94
CA ILE A 117 15.51 -3.05 6.14
C ILE A 117 15.97 -3.29 7.57
N ASP A 118 17.14 -3.92 7.69
CA ASP A 118 17.84 -4.04 8.97
C ASP A 118 18.39 -2.68 9.42
N ALA A 119 18.32 -2.39 10.73
CA ALA A 119 18.85 -1.16 11.32
C ALA A 119 20.31 -0.89 10.94
N ASP A 120 21.13 -1.95 10.96
CA ASP A 120 22.59 -1.89 10.80
C ASP A 120 23.03 -1.83 9.33
N SER A 121 22.09 -1.82 8.39
CA SER A 121 22.40 -1.70 6.97
C SER A 121 22.69 -0.25 6.58
N VAL A 122 23.38 -0.05 5.45
CA VAL A 122 23.63 1.28 4.89
C VAL A 122 22.31 2.05 4.70
N VAL A 123 21.29 1.38 4.13
CA VAL A 123 19.97 1.98 3.94
C VAL A 123 19.25 2.22 5.28
N GLY A 124 19.43 1.35 6.27
CA GLY A 124 18.89 1.54 7.62
C GLY A 124 19.46 2.76 8.34
N THR A 125 20.75 3.03 8.14
CA THR A 125 21.43 4.23 8.65
C THR A 125 20.88 5.48 7.96
N VAL A 126 20.80 5.47 6.62
CA VAL A 126 20.24 6.58 5.82
C VAL A 126 18.77 6.83 6.14
N ALA A 127 18.02 5.79 6.51
CA ALA A 127 16.62 5.86 6.91
C ALA A 127 16.38 6.31 8.37
N GLY A 128 17.44 6.44 9.17
CA GLY A 128 17.36 6.77 10.58
C GLY A 128 16.67 5.71 11.42
N LEU A 129 16.98 4.42 11.19
CA LEU A 129 16.45 3.30 11.98
C LEU A 129 17.20 3.06 13.30
N ILE A 130 18.33 3.74 13.47
CA ILE A 130 19.08 3.77 14.73
C ILE A 130 18.84 5.15 15.34
N GLU A 131 18.18 5.19 16.49
CA GLU A 131 18.08 6.42 17.30
C GLU A 131 19.32 6.53 18.19
N GLU A 132 20.05 7.64 18.09
CA GLU A 132 21.29 7.88 18.87
C GLU A 132 21.09 7.80 20.40
N ASN A 133 19.86 8.00 20.87
CA ASN A 133 19.52 8.07 22.30
C ASN A 133 18.52 7.01 22.79
N SER A 134 18.13 6.06 21.93
CA SER A 134 17.16 5.04 22.34
C SER A 134 17.75 3.64 22.22
N ASN A 135 17.56 2.85 23.27
CA ASN A 135 17.92 1.43 23.27
C ASN A 135 16.95 0.60 22.38
N THR A 136 16.15 1.26 21.54
CA THR A 136 15.12 0.64 20.71
C THR A 136 15.65 0.50 19.28
N ARG A 137 16.14 -0.70 18.97
CA ARG A 137 16.47 -1.07 17.60
C ARG A 137 15.18 -1.11 16.77
N MET A 138 15.21 -0.50 15.59
CA MET A 138 14.06 -0.44 14.68
C MET A 138 14.34 -1.20 13.39
N ILE A 139 13.29 -1.78 12.83
CA ILE A 139 13.30 -2.36 11.50
C ILE A 139 12.48 -1.47 10.58
N GLY A 140 12.95 -1.31 9.35
CA GLY A 140 12.22 -0.62 8.29
C GLY A 140 11.41 -1.60 7.47
N VAL A 141 10.17 -1.27 7.17
CA VAL A 141 9.34 -1.98 6.19
C VAL A 141 9.11 -1.03 5.01
N VAL A 142 9.74 -1.32 3.88
CA VAL A 142 9.58 -0.53 2.66
C VAL A 142 8.43 -1.10 1.86
N HIS A 143 7.43 -0.27 1.59
CA HIS A 143 6.30 -0.61 0.73
C HIS A 143 6.61 -0.16 -0.69
N TRP A 144 6.44 -1.07 -1.63
CA TRP A 144 6.75 -0.86 -3.04
C TRP A 144 5.50 -1.07 -3.89
N LYS A 145 5.45 -0.38 -5.02
CA LYS A 145 4.56 -0.72 -6.14
C LYS A 145 5.35 -0.82 -7.44
N HIS A 146 4.89 -1.65 -8.36
CA HIS A 146 5.40 -1.71 -9.74
C HIS A 146 4.29 -2.10 -10.70
N THR A 147 4.47 -1.83 -12.00
CA THR A 147 3.58 -2.32 -13.07
C THR A 147 4.28 -3.27 -14.04
N ASN A 148 5.61 -3.32 -14.03
CA ASN A 148 6.42 -4.05 -14.99
C ASN A 148 7.85 -4.32 -14.45
N GLY A 149 7.93 -5.06 -13.34
CA GLY A 149 9.21 -5.47 -12.75
C GLY A 149 10.00 -4.34 -12.06
N VAL A 150 11.33 -4.37 -12.19
CA VAL A 150 12.24 -3.47 -11.45
C VAL A 150 12.24 -2.05 -12.02
N GLU A 151 12.06 -1.91 -13.34
CA GLU A 151 12.24 -0.64 -14.06
C GLU A 151 11.26 0.45 -13.62
N ASP A 152 10.12 0.05 -13.06
CA ASP A 152 9.05 0.95 -12.63
C ASP A 152 8.67 0.73 -11.17
N LEU A 153 9.56 0.13 -10.39
CA LEU A 153 9.39 -0.02 -8.95
C LEU A 153 9.44 1.36 -8.29
N GLN A 154 8.46 1.65 -7.44
CA GLN A 154 8.32 2.92 -6.73
C GLN A 154 8.19 2.65 -5.24
N VAL A 155 8.88 3.45 -4.42
CA VAL A 155 8.71 3.40 -2.97
C VAL A 155 7.50 4.24 -2.59
N LEU A 156 6.53 3.61 -1.95
CA LEU A 156 5.34 4.26 -1.42
C LEU A 156 5.62 4.88 -0.06
N MET A 157 6.19 4.08 0.83
CA MET A 157 6.33 4.45 2.24
C MET A 157 7.36 3.56 2.94
N LEU A 158 7.95 4.11 3.99
CA LEU A 158 8.74 3.36 4.97
C LEU A 158 8.00 3.35 6.31
N ASP A 159 7.52 2.19 6.75
CA ASP A 159 7.07 2.00 8.13
C ASP A 159 8.28 1.68 9.03
N ARG A 160 8.29 2.22 10.25
CA ARG A 160 9.25 1.86 11.29
C ARG A 160 8.56 0.99 12.31
N ILE A 161 9.12 -0.18 12.57
CA ILE A 161 8.60 -1.12 13.56
C ILE A 161 9.68 -1.42 14.59
N LYS A 162 9.27 -1.79 15.81
CA LYS A 162 10.21 -2.22 16.84
C LYS A 162 10.84 -3.56 16.45
N ASP A 163 12.16 -3.65 16.53
CA ASP A 163 12.85 -4.93 16.39
C ASP A 163 12.58 -5.81 17.62
N VAL A 164 12.02 -6.99 17.39
CA VAL A 164 11.71 -8.00 18.41
C VAL A 164 12.40 -9.33 18.13
N ASN A 165 13.48 -9.30 17.32
CA ASN A 165 14.20 -10.47 16.81
C ASN A 165 13.21 -11.44 16.15
N PHE A 166 12.41 -10.93 15.21
CA PHE A 166 11.50 -11.74 14.40
C PHE A 166 12.30 -12.50 13.32
N ASP A 167 11.93 -13.74 13.06
CA ASP A 167 12.60 -14.60 12.06
C ASP A 167 12.07 -14.29 10.66
N TRP A 168 12.64 -13.25 10.04
CA TRP A 168 12.25 -12.77 8.70
C TRP A 168 12.51 -13.79 7.59
N GLY A 169 13.46 -14.71 7.78
CA GLY A 169 13.87 -15.67 6.74
C GLY A 169 12.77 -16.67 6.35
N LYS A 170 11.79 -16.90 7.23
CA LYS A 170 10.62 -17.73 6.92
C LYS A 170 9.55 -17.02 6.11
N LEU A 171 9.57 -15.69 6.11
CA LEU A 171 8.56 -14.85 5.50
C LEU A 171 9.01 -14.32 4.13
N LEU A 172 10.28 -13.92 4.04
CA LEU A 172 10.86 -13.33 2.84
C LEU A 172 11.11 -14.38 1.75
N ARG A 173 10.77 -14.00 0.52
CA ARG A 173 11.06 -14.76 -0.69
C ARG A 173 12.07 -14.01 -1.57
N PRO A 174 12.85 -14.69 -2.41
CA PRO A 174 13.77 -14.04 -3.34
C PRO A 174 13.08 -12.91 -4.10
N PHE A 175 13.76 -11.76 -4.22
CA PHE A 175 13.14 -10.54 -4.73
C PHE A 175 12.65 -10.69 -6.17
N ASP A 176 13.45 -11.32 -7.03
CA ASP A 176 13.10 -11.58 -8.42
C ASP A 176 11.87 -12.48 -8.56
N ASP A 177 11.71 -13.47 -7.68
CA ASP A 177 10.54 -14.35 -7.66
C ASP A 177 9.28 -13.55 -7.30
N VAL A 178 9.38 -12.65 -6.32
CA VAL A 178 8.27 -11.77 -5.93
C VAL A 178 7.88 -10.83 -7.06
N LEU A 179 8.85 -10.23 -7.75
CA LEU A 179 8.62 -9.35 -8.89
C LEU A 179 8.04 -10.08 -10.10
N SER A 180 8.39 -11.37 -10.29
CA SER A 180 7.88 -12.18 -11.40
C SER A 180 6.37 -12.40 -11.34
N VAL A 181 5.74 -12.25 -10.17
CA VAL A 181 4.28 -12.33 -10.00
C VAL A 181 3.55 -11.23 -10.79
N GLY A 182 4.22 -10.12 -11.07
CA GLY A 182 3.69 -9.00 -11.86
C GLY A 182 4.39 -8.76 -13.20
N LYS A 183 4.98 -9.81 -13.80
CA LYS A 183 5.47 -9.79 -15.18
C LYS A 183 4.47 -10.42 -16.14
#